data_AF-A0A3D5FJU2-F1
#
_entry.id   AF-A0A3D5FJU2-F1
#
_cell.length_a   1.000
_cell.length_b   1.000
_cell.length_c   1.000
_cell.angle_alpha   90.00
_cell.angle_beta   90.00
_cell.angle_gamma   90.00
#
_symmetry.space_group_name_H-M   'P 1'
#
loop_
_entity.id
_entity.type
_entity.pdbx_description
1 polymer ?
#
loop_
_entity_poly.entity_id
_entity_poly.type
_entity_poly.pdbx_seq_one_letter_code
_entity_poly.pdbx_strand_id
1 'polypeptide(L)'
;MERYVKDHGVCGLRIQGRIIEMDPVDQPATTPLWKKAADLGITLDVNVSQDEYDAVAWRAREFPDLRIVLDYCGYVSPNLYPPEPTVDAVVRLADLPNVYTKLSFLGAAIAGGFPCADVHWMLRRVVDAFGAERCVFGTNSPTAQKLWTWS
;
A
#
# COMPACT_ATOMS: atom_id res chain seq x y z
N MET A 1 -12.93 -12.42 14.34
CA MET A 1 -11.60 -11.82 14.14
C MET A 1 -10.70 -11.99 15.35
N GLU A 2 -11.14 -11.58 16.55
CA GLU A 2 -10.35 -11.67 17.80
C GLU A 2 -9.77 -13.07 18.05
N ARG A 3 -10.60 -14.11 17.90
CA ARG A 3 -10.17 -15.51 18.01
C ARG A 3 -9.01 -15.84 17.06
N TYR A 4 -9.01 -15.33 15.83
CA TYR A 4 -7.96 -15.60 14.86
C TYR A 4 -6.65 -14.87 15.17
N VAL A 5 -6.75 -13.64 15.71
CA VAL A 5 -5.57 -12.91 16.19
C VAL A 5 -4.96 -13.63 17.37
N LYS A 6 -5.79 -14.05 18.34
CA LYS A 6 -5.35 -14.69 19.58
C LYS A 6 -4.82 -16.11 19.37
N ASP A 7 -5.56 -16.93 18.63
CA ASP A 7 -5.35 -18.38 18.61
C ASP A 7 -4.64 -18.86 17.32
N HIS A 8 -4.59 -18.02 16.28
CA HIS A 8 -4.14 -18.42 14.95
C HIS A 8 -3.08 -17.48 14.33
N GLY A 9 -2.55 -16.53 15.09
CA GLY A 9 -1.43 -15.68 14.66
C GLY A 9 -1.76 -14.67 13.57
N VAL A 10 -3.04 -14.35 13.34
CA VAL A 10 -3.42 -13.29 12.41
C VAL A 10 -2.88 -11.95 12.92
N CYS A 11 -2.02 -11.31 12.13
CA CYS A 11 -1.33 -10.08 12.49
C CYS A 11 -1.75 -8.86 11.66
N GLY A 12 -2.66 -9.04 10.72
CA GLY A 12 -3.15 -7.97 9.85
C GLY A 12 -4.40 -8.37 9.08
N LEU A 13 -5.03 -7.37 8.48
CA LEU A 13 -6.15 -7.48 7.54
C LEU A 13 -5.82 -6.72 6.27
N ARG A 14 -6.60 -6.97 5.22
CA ARG A 14 -6.47 -6.22 3.96
C ARG A 14 -7.82 -5.72 3.50
N ILE A 15 -7.89 -4.46 3.09
CA ILE A 15 -9.07 -3.84 2.49
C ILE A 15 -8.75 -3.36 1.07
N GLN A 16 -9.71 -3.51 0.16
CA GLN A 16 -9.61 -3.08 -1.23
C GLN A 16 -10.70 -2.04 -1.52
N GLY A 17 -10.35 -1.05 -2.34
CA GLY A 17 -11.27 -0.01 -2.83
C GLY A 17 -11.50 -0.13 -4.33
N ARG A 18 -11.58 1.00 -5.01
CA ARG A 18 -12.06 1.14 -6.40
C ARG A 18 -11.19 0.46 -7.45
N ILE A 19 -10.00 -0.02 -7.09
CA ILE A 19 -9.13 -0.76 -8.01
C ILE A 19 -9.74 -2.06 -8.55
N ILE A 20 -10.75 -2.59 -7.88
CA ILE A 20 -11.53 -3.76 -8.33
C ILE A 20 -13.04 -3.48 -8.30
N GLU A 21 -13.45 -2.26 -8.67
CA GLU A 21 -14.86 -1.83 -8.73
C GLU A 21 -15.61 -1.95 -7.38
N MET A 22 -14.88 -1.94 -6.26
CA MET A 22 -15.50 -1.86 -4.94
C MET A 22 -15.88 -0.42 -4.57
N ASP A 23 -16.76 -0.31 -3.59
CA ASP A 23 -17.07 0.95 -2.94
C ASP A 23 -15.80 1.60 -2.34
N PRO A 24 -15.83 2.94 -2.14
CA PRO A 24 -14.71 3.67 -1.55
C PRO A 24 -14.25 3.10 -0.20
N VAL A 25 -12.95 3.16 0.06
CA VAL A 25 -12.36 2.54 1.26
C VAL A 25 -12.86 3.16 2.58
N ASP A 26 -13.35 4.39 2.54
CA ASP A 26 -13.80 5.17 3.70
C ASP A 26 -15.31 5.16 3.94
N GLN A 27 -16.08 4.32 3.24
CA GLN A 27 -17.53 4.19 3.50
C GLN A 27 -17.82 3.95 5.00
N PRO A 28 -18.92 4.49 5.56
CA PRO A 28 -19.27 4.26 6.97
C PRO A 28 -19.33 2.77 7.36
N ALA A 29 -19.71 1.91 6.40
CA ALA A 29 -19.75 0.45 6.56
C ALA A 29 -18.37 -0.18 6.82
N THR A 30 -17.26 0.47 6.41
CA THR A 30 -15.90 -0.05 6.65
C THR A 30 -15.37 0.39 8.00
N THR A 31 -15.88 1.47 8.62
CA THR A 31 -15.42 2.00 9.93
C THR A 31 -15.21 0.93 11.01
N PRO A 32 -16.12 -0.06 11.20
CA PRO A 32 -15.90 -1.10 12.20
C PRO A 32 -14.65 -1.95 11.95
N LEU A 33 -14.24 -2.15 10.69
CA LEU A 33 -13.01 -2.87 10.33
C LEU A 33 -11.77 -2.09 10.79
N TRP A 34 -11.70 -0.80 10.44
CA TRP A 34 -10.60 0.09 10.83
C TRP A 34 -10.45 0.16 12.35
N LYS A 35 -11.55 0.43 13.04
CA LYS A 35 -11.57 0.48 14.50
C LYS A 35 -11.10 -0.85 15.09
N LYS A 36 -11.59 -1.98 14.56
CA LYS A 36 -11.27 -3.27 15.16
C LYS A 36 -9.83 -3.70 14.92
N ALA A 37 -9.23 -3.33 13.78
CA ALA A 37 -7.80 -3.52 13.55
C ALA A 37 -6.97 -2.71 14.57
N ALA A 38 -7.37 -1.46 14.83
CA ALA A 38 -6.73 -0.59 15.82
C ALA A 38 -6.82 -1.19 17.23
N ASP A 39 -8.03 -1.58 17.65
CA ASP A 39 -8.30 -2.18 18.98
C ASP A 39 -7.47 -3.47 19.21
N LEU A 40 -7.14 -4.20 18.16
CA LEU A 40 -6.38 -5.46 18.23
C LEU A 40 -4.87 -5.28 18.03
N GLY A 41 -4.40 -4.07 17.72
CA GLY A 41 -2.98 -3.80 17.47
C GLY A 41 -2.40 -4.47 16.22
N ILE A 42 -3.26 -4.92 15.30
CA ILE A 42 -2.88 -5.54 14.02
C ILE A 42 -2.78 -4.50 12.91
N THR A 43 -2.11 -4.82 11.80
CA THR A 43 -2.04 -3.91 10.64
C THR A 43 -3.31 -3.93 9.82
N LEU A 44 -3.56 -2.84 9.08
CA LEU A 44 -4.50 -2.84 7.97
C LEU A 44 -3.76 -2.47 6.68
N ASP A 45 -3.65 -3.44 5.79
CA ASP A 45 -3.07 -3.28 4.47
C ASP A 45 -4.14 -2.69 3.54
N VAL A 46 -3.87 -1.51 3.01
CA VAL A 46 -4.82 -0.74 2.21
C VAL A 46 -4.43 -0.79 0.75
N ASN A 47 -5.34 -1.31 -0.05
CA ASN A 47 -5.13 -1.56 -1.45
C ASN A 47 -6.10 -0.77 -2.32
N VAL A 48 -5.68 0.44 -2.66
CA VAL A 48 -6.50 1.43 -3.38
C VAL A 48 -5.65 2.19 -4.39
N SER A 49 -6.29 2.81 -5.37
CA SER A 49 -5.65 3.76 -6.29
C SER A 49 -5.39 5.11 -5.62
N GLN A 50 -4.51 5.92 -6.23
CA GLN A 50 -4.05 7.18 -5.64
C GLN A 50 -5.17 8.22 -5.40
N ASP A 51 -6.29 8.13 -6.13
CA ASP A 51 -7.46 9.00 -5.93
C ASP A 51 -8.19 8.77 -4.61
N GLU A 52 -7.96 7.63 -3.95
CA GLU A 52 -8.51 7.33 -2.62
C GLU A 52 -7.56 7.71 -1.47
N TYR A 53 -6.37 8.26 -1.75
CA TYR A 53 -5.37 8.51 -0.71
C TYR A 53 -5.77 9.61 0.27
N ASP A 54 -6.63 10.55 -0.14
CA ASP A 54 -7.20 11.54 0.79
C ASP A 54 -8.13 10.86 1.81
N ALA A 55 -8.90 9.85 1.37
CA ALA A 55 -9.71 9.02 2.26
C ALA A 55 -8.85 8.17 3.21
N VAL A 56 -7.73 7.63 2.72
CA VAL A 56 -6.74 6.95 3.58
C VAL A 56 -6.14 7.91 4.61
N ALA A 57 -5.77 9.13 4.20
CA ALA A 57 -5.26 10.15 5.11
C ALA A 57 -6.29 10.53 6.18
N TRP A 58 -7.57 10.60 5.82
CA TRP A 58 -8.64 10.86 6.78
C TRP A 58 -8.75 9.72 7.80
N ARG A 59 -8.78 8.46 7.35
CA ARG A 59 -8.82 7.28 8.24
C ARG A 59 -7.60 7.16 9.13
N ALA A 60 -6.41 7.48 8.62
CA ALA A 60 -5.17 7.49 9.40
C ALA A 60 -5.22 8.50 10.55
N ARG A 61 -5.85 9.66 10.34
CA ARG A 61 -6.06 10.67 11.40
C ARG A 61 -7.18 10.27 12.36
N GLU A 62 -8.22 9.59 11.87
CA GLU A 62 -9.31 9.07 12.71
C GLU A 62 -8.84 7.94 13.64
N PHE A 63 -7.92 7.09 13.18
CA PHE A 63 -7.36 5.96 13.92
C PHE A 63 -5.83 6.07 14.06
N PRO A 64 -5.32 7.01 14.89
CA PRO A 64 -3.88 7.26 15.00
C PRO A 64 -3.07 6.06 15.51
N ASP A 65 -3.70 5.16 16.28
CA ASP A 65 -3.05 3.95 16.81
C ASP A 65 -3.02 2.78 15.80
N LEU A 66 -3.75 2.89 14.68
CA LEU A 66 -3.76 1.86 13.64
C LEU A 66 -2.55 2.01 12.72
N ARG A 67 -1.76 0.94 12.59
CA ARG A 67 -0.71 0.84 11.56
C ARG A 67 -1.33 0.51 10.21
N ILE A 68 -1.26 1.47 9.30
CA ILE A 68 -1.80 1.35 7.93
C ILE A 68 -0.64 1.08 6.98
N VAL A 69 -0.74 0.04 6.16
CA VAL A 69 0.29 -0.31 5.18
C VAL A 69 -0.27 -0.10 3.78
N LEU A 70 0.29 0.87 3.04
CA LEU A 70 -0.06 1.09 1.64
C LEU A 70 0.52 -0.02 0.77
N ASP A 71 -0.33 -0.69 0.01
CA ASP A 71 0.12 -1.71 -0.94
C ASP A 71 0.74 -1.09 -2.20
N TYR A 72 1.66 -1.84 -2.81
CA TYR A 72 2.11 -1.69 -4.20
C TYR A 72 2.70 -0.34 -4.60
N CYS A 73 3.38 0.34 -3.66
CA CYS A 73 4.14 1.56 -3.93
C CYS A 73 3.33 2.64 -4.70
N GLY A 74 2.02 2.76 -4.44
CA GLY A 74 1.17 3.74 -5.13
C GLY A 74 0.56 3.28 -6.45
N TYR A 75 0.64 1.99 -6.78
CA TYR A 75 0.14 1.46 -8.05
C TYR A 75 0.71 2.18 -9.28
N VAL A 76 1.93 2.71 -9.16
CA VAL A 76 2.54 3.46 -10.26
C VAL A 76 2.89 2.50 -11.39
N SER A 77 2.27 2.68 -12.55
CA SER A 77 2.53 1.90 -13.76
C SER A 77 2.08 2.72 -14.97
N PRO A 78 2.77 2.63 -16.12
CA PRO A 78 2.31 3.28 -17.35
C PRO A 78 0.94 2.75 -17.84
N ASN A 79 0.51 1.58 -17.35
CA ASN A 79 -0.78 0.98 -17.68
C ASN A 79 -1.86 1.20 -16.61
N LEU A 80 -1.56 1.98 -15.57
CA LEU A 80 -2.48 2.30 -14.47
C LEU A 80 -2.71 3.82 -14.39
N TYR A 81 -3.64 4.21 -13.51
CA TYR A 81 -3.91 5.62 -13.22
C TYR A 81 -3.04 6.12 -12.05
N PRO A 82 -2.49 7.35 -12.11
CA PRO A 82 -2.55 8.29 -13.23
C PRO A 82 -1.66 7.88 -14.43
N PRO A 83 -2.00 8.30 -15.66
CA PRO A 83 -1.27 7.91 -16.87
C PRO A 83 0.19 8.41 -16.90
N GLU A 84 0.48 9.49 -16.18
CA GLU A 84 1.85 9.92 -15.92
C GLU A 84 2.32 9.31 -14.59
N PRO A 85 3.36 8.46 -14.60
CA PRO A 85 3.89 7.85 -13.38
C PRO A 85 4.30 8.90 -12.33
N THR A 86 3.65 8.90 -11.18
CA THR A 86 4.01 9.75 -10.04
C THR A 86 3.83 9.02 -8.71
N VAL A 87 4.66 9.36 -7.73
CA VAL A 87 4.53 8.90 -6.33
C VAL A 87 4.08 10.03 -5.39
N ASP A 88 3.72 11.20 -5.90
CA ASP A 88 3.46 12.37 -5.06
C ASP A 88 2.33 12.13 -4.05
N ALA A 89 1.27 11.42 -4.45
CA ALA A 89 0.19 11.06 -3.53
C ALA A 89 0.68 10.14 -2.41
N VAL A 90 1.53 9.16 -2.72
CA VAL A 90 2.14 8.26 -1.73
C VAL A 90 3.02 9.07 -0.78
N VAL A 91 3.88 9.94 -1.32
CA VAL A 91 4.83 10.75 -0.55
C VAL A 91 4.11 11.68 0.42
N ARG A 92 2.96 12.27 0.05
CA ARG A 92 2.15 13.09 0.97
C ARG A 92 1.66 12.34 2.20
N LEU A 93 1.46 11.02 2.10
CA LEU A 93 1.04 10.21 3.25
C LEU A 93 2.19 9.94 4.23
N ALA A 94 3.45 10.22 3.86
CA ALA A 94 4.60 10.06 4.76
C ALA A 94 4.54 10.99 5.99
N ASP A 95 3.80 12.10 5.90
CA ASP A 95 3.56 13.03 7.02
C ASP A 95 2.71 12.39 8.14
N LEU A 96 2.07 11.25 7.87
CA LEU A 96 1.26 10.52 8.83
C LEU A 96 2.11 9.41 9.48
N PRO A 97 2.40 9.49 10.79
CA PRO A 97 3.38 8.61 11.44
C PRO A 97 2.91 7.15 11.53
N ASN A 98 1.61 6.91 11.43
CA ASN A 98 1.00 5.58 11.46
C ASN A 98 0.82 4.96 10.06
N VAL A 99 1.29 5.63 9.00
CA VAL A 99 1.25 5.12 7.63
C VAL A 99 2.64 4.60 7.22
N TYR A 100 2.62 3.40 6.65
CA TYR A 100 3.75 2.64 6.14
C TYR A 100 3.51 2.33 4.67
N THR A 101 4.56 1.96 3.94
CA THR A 101 4.42 1.64 2.51
C THR A 101 5.16 0.36 2.15
N LYS A 102 4.52 -0.43 1.28
CA LYS A 102 5.08 -1.67 0.74
C LYS A 102 5.71 -1.40 -0.61
N LEU A 103 7.02 -1.62 -0.69
CA LEU A 103 7.82 -1.61 -1.91
C LEU A 103 7.62 -2.95 -2.62
N SER A 104 6.47 -3.10 -3.24
CA SER A 104 6.06 -4.29 -3.99
C SER A 104 5.41 -3.89 -5.32
N PHE A 105 5.15 -4.89 -6.18
CA PHE A 105 4.49 -4.70 -7.48
C PHE A 105 5.23 -3.80 -8.48
N LEU A 106 6.50 -3.51 -8.23
CA LEU A 106 7.38 -2.75 -9.13
C LEU A 106 7.46 -3.33 -10.55
N GLY A 107 7.27 -4.66 -10.68
CA GLY A 107 7.19 -5.33 -11.98
C GLY A 107 6.22 -4.68 -12.96
N ALA A 108 5.09 -4.14 -12.46
CA ALA A 108 4.10 -3.44 -13.28
C ALA A 108 4.58 -2.08 -13.81
N ALA A 109 5.56 -1.48 -13.15
CA ALA A 109 6.13 -0.19 -13.51
C ALA A 109 7.33 -0.31 -14.46
N ILE A 110 7.96 -1.49 -14.51
CA ILE A 110 9.18 -1.72 -15.28
C ILE A 110 8.82 -1.83 -16.76
N ALA A 111 9.34 -0.90 -17.55
CA ALA A 111 9.37 -0.95 -19.01
C ALA A 111 10.73 -1.40 -19.54
N GLY A 112 11.80 -1.18 -18.76
CA GLY A 112 13.16 -1.60 -19.09
C GLY A 112 13.46 -3.07 -18.78
N GLY A 113 14.70 -3.49 -19.06
CA GLY A 113 15.26 -4.75 -18.53
C GLY A 113 16.03 -4.51 -17.23
N PHE A 114 16.58 -5.58 -16.66
CA PHE A 114 17.54 -5.49 -15.56
C PHE A 114 18.67 -4.50 -15.92
N PRO A 115 19.07 -3.55 -15.04
CA PRO A 115 18.78 -3.48 -13.60
C PRO A 115 17.53 -2.66 -13.21
N CYS A 116 16.57 -2.50 -14.12
CA CYS A 116 15.29 -1.82 -13.86
C CYS A 116 15.46 -0.34 -13.45
N ALA A 117 16.43 0.35 -14.06
CA ALA A 117 16.81 1.72 -13.70
C ALA A 117 15.67 2.73 -13.84
N ASP A 118 14.70 2.44 -14.72
CA ASP A 118 13.49 3.20 -15.00
C ASP A 118 12.54 3.33 -13.82
N VAL A 119 12.61 2.43 -12.83
CA VAL A 119 11.78 2.48 -11.62
C VAL A 119 12.56 2.86 -10.36
N HIS A 120 13.88 3.11 -10.44
CA HIS A 120 14.65 3.43 -9.23
C HIS A 120 14.25 4.79 -8.63
N TRP A 121 13.81 5.74 -9.47
CA TRP A 121 13.44 7.09 -9.01
C TRP A 121 12.24 7.06 -8.05
N MET A 122 11.24 6.20 -8.31
CA MET A 122 10.05 6.08 -7.47
C MET A 122 10.41 5.50 -6.11
N LEU A 123 11.24 4.44 -6.09
CA LEU A 123 11.71 3.81 -4.87
C LEU A 123 12.50 4.79 -4.01
N ARG A 124 13.42 5.55 -4.61
CA ARG A 124 14.20 6.56 -3.89
C ARG A 124 13.28 7.61 -3.28
N ARG A 125 12.37 8.22 -4.05
CA ARG A 125 11.46 9.24 -3.51
C ARG A 125 10.57 8.71 -2.38
N VAL A 126 10.10 7.47 -2.49
CA VAL A 126 9.26 6.86 -1.43
C VAL A 126 10.09 6.55 -0.18
N VAL A 127 11.27 5.96 -0.33
CA VAL A 127 12.17 5.66 0.80
C VAL A 127 12.66 6.93 1.48
N ASP A 128 13.04 7.96 0.71
CA ASP A 128 13.49 9.25 1.24
C ASP A 128 12.37 9.95 2.04
N ALA A 129 11.11 9.80 1.63
CA ALA A 129 9.97 10.40 2.32
C ALA A 129 9.54 9.63 3.57
N PHE A 130 9.41 8.30 3.47
CA PHE A 130 8.93 7.48 4.57
C PHE A 130 10.02 7.15 5.60
N GLY A 131 11.28 7.10 5.19
CA GLY A 131 12.34 6.48 5.95
C GLY A 131 12.32 4.95 5.77
N ALA A 132 13.50 4.33 5.83
CA ALA A 132 13.66 2.89 5.61
C ALA A 132 12.87 2.05 6.64
N GLU A 133 12.66 2.57 7.84
CA GLU A 133 11.91 1.95 8.93
C GLU A 133 10.39 1.88 8.68
N ARG A 134 9.86 2.71 7.76
CA ARG A 134 8.45 2.68 7.35
C ARG A 134 8.22 2.09 5.96
N CYS A 135 9.28 1.53 5.36
CA CYS A 135 9.22 0.81 4.09
C CYS A 135 9.39 -0.69 4.31
N VAL A 136 8.49 -1.50 3.75
CA VAL A 136 8.58 -2.96 3.77
C VAL A 136 8.67 -3.53 2.37
N PHE A 137 9.52 -4.52 2.14
CA PHE A 137 9.65 -5.17 0.83
C PHE A 137 8.64 -6.31 0.66
N GLY A 138 8.09 -6.47 -0.54
CA GLY A 138 7.26 -7.61 -0.89
C GLY A 138 7.45 -8.04 -2.35
N THR A 139 7.65 -9.33 -2.58
CA THR A 139 7.89 -9.89 -3.93
C THR A 139 6.66 -9.86 -4.84
N ASN A 140 5.47 -9.79 -4.24
CA ASN A 140 4.18 -9.99 -4.92
C ASN A 140 4.03 -11.35 -5.63
N SER A 141 4.75 -12.39 -5.18
CA SER A 141 4.59 -13.76 -5.66
C SER A 141 3.21 -14.34 -5.27
N PRO A 142 2.56 -15.18 -6.11
CA PRO A 142 2.98 -15.65 -7.43
C PRO A 142 2.63 -14.69 -8.57
N THR A 143 1.97 -13.58 -8.27
CA THR A 143 1.55 -12.54 -9.23
C THR A 143 2.71 -11.66 -9.70
N ALA A 144 3.96 -12.02 -9.38
CA ALA A 144 5.13 -11.34 -9.92
C ALA A 144 5.05 -11.42 -11.45
N GLN A 145 4.84 -10.26 -12.08
CA GLN A 145 4.74 -10.16 -13.53
C GLN A 145 6.02 -10.76 -14.15
N LYS A 146 5.86 -11.55 -15.21
CA LYS A 146 6.86 -12.44 -15.85
C LYS A 146 8.14 -11.73 -16.32
N LEU A 147 8.95 -11.21 -15.40
CA LEU A 147 10.16 -10.43 -15.71
C LEU A 147 11.44 -11.11 -15.22
N TRP A 148 11.35 -12.30 -14.61
CA TRP A 148 12.49 -13.02 -14.01
C TRP A 148 12.83 -14.34 -14.70
N THR A 149 12.65 -14.44 -16.02
CA THR A 149 13.25 -15.54 -16.79
C THR A 149 14.63 -15.11 -17.25
N TRP A 150 15.66 -15.72 -16.66
CA TRP A 150 17.01 -15.70 -17.21
C TRP A 150 16.99 -16.42 -18.56
N SER A 151 17.19 -15.68 -19.65
CA SER A 151 17.50 -16.20 -20.98
C SER A 151 18.98 -16.08 -21.24
#